data_AF-A0A398C907-F1
#
_entry.id   AF-A0A398C907-F1
#
_cell.length_a   1.000
_cell.length_b   1.000
_cell.length_c   1.000
_cell.angle_alpha   90.00
_cell.angle_beta   90.00
_cell.angle_gamma   90.00
#
_symmetry.space_group_name_H-M   'P 1'
#
loop_
_entity.id
_entity.type
_entity.pdbx_description
1 polymer ?
#
loop_
_entity_poly.entity_id
_entity_poly.type
_entity_poly.pdbx_seq_one_letter_code
_entity_poly.pdbx_strand_id
1 'polypeptide(L)'
;MTVSRTVWIPSILALAALVIAASVQAQPVYRIVGPDGKVTFSDRAPEVAQPGAHTSTVTPTESATSTSTLPFDLRQVAQRFPVTLYSGDKCAPCDSARSMLSTRGIPFSERTVNTNEDVEALQRLSGNTNLPFATIGGQQLSGYSATEWAQYLDAAGYPKQSQLPANYRRAAPMPLVAVTPAQAASKPAAAATTARPRQRPPTAAPSGPTPSNPAGIQF
;
A
#
# COMPACT_ATOMS: atom_id res chain seq x y z
N MET A 1 13.14 -51.95 -78.29
CA MET A 1 14.38 -51.17 -78.22
C MET A 1 14.12 -49.96 -77.34
N THR A 2 14.62 -50.02 -76.11
CA THR A 2 14.36 -49.06 -75.03
C THR A 2 15.60 -48.20 -74.89
N VAL A 3 15.48 -46.88 -75.03
CA VAL A 3 16.56 -45.93 -74.72
C VAL A 3 16.13 -45.02 -73.58
N SER A 4 16.88 -45.18 -72.49
CA SER A 4 17.22 -44.30 -71.36
C SER A 4 16.59 -42.90 -71.27
N ARG A 5 16.01 -42.58 -70.10
CA ARG A 5 16.14 -41.26 -69.45
C ARG A 5 16.57 -41.42 -67.99
N THR A 6 17.89 -41.47 -67.88
CA THR A 6 18.77 -41.10 -66.77
C THR A 6 18.27 -39.90 -65.95
N VAL A 7 18.27 -40.09 -64.62
CA VAL A 7 18.56 -39.11 -63.55
C VAL A 7 17.63 -37.91 -63.45
N TRP A 8 16.76 -37.89 -62.44
CA TRP A 8 16.30 -36.67 -61.73
C TRP A 8 15.42 -37.00 -60.51
N ILE A 9 15.84 -37.95 -59.66
CA ILE A 9 15.09 -38.30 -58.44
C ILE A 9 15.90 -38.22 -57.13
N PRO A 10 17.25 -38.25 -57.06
CA PRO A 10 17.91 -38.26 -55.76
C PRO A 10 18.23 -36.88 -55.16
N SER A 11 17.78 -35.76 -55.72
CA SER A 11 18.11 -34.41 -55.20
C SER A 11 17.01 -33.70 -54.42
N ILE A 12 15.77 -34.22 -54.41
CA ILE A 12 14.67 -33.56 -53.66
C ILE A 12 14.50 -34.16 -52.25
N LEU A 13 14.93 -35.41 -52.03
CA LEU A 13 14.76 -36.06 -50.73
C LEU A 13 15.84 -35.65 -49.70
N ALA A 14 17.02 -35.22 -50.14
CA ALA A 14 18.10 -34.78 -49.26
C ALA A 14 17.87 -33.39 -48.65
N LEU A 15 17.01 -32.56 -49.26
CA LEU A 15 16.72 -31.20 -48.77
C LEU A 15 15.58 -31.17 -47.74
N ALA A 16 14.73 -32.20 -47.70
CA ALA A 16 13.60 -32.29 -46.77
C ALA A 16 13.97 -32.85 -45.39
N ALA A 17 15.09 -33.57 -45.26
CA ALA A 17 15.52 -34.17 -44.00
C ALA A 17 16.36 -33.23 -43.10
N LEU A 18 16.78 -32.06 -43.60
CA LEU A 18 17.61 -31.09 -42.85
C LEU A 18 16.78 -30.02 -42.11
N VAL A 19 15.45 -30.02 -42.24
CA VAL A 19 14.54 -28.99 -41.68
C VAL A 19 13.68 -29.56 -40.54
N ILE A 20 14.25 -30.36 -39.64
CA ILE A 20 13.52 -30.85 -38.44
C ILE A 20 14.33 -30.61 -37.13
N ALA A 21 15.54 -30.05 -37.20
CA ALA A 21 16.44 -29.98 -36.04
C ALA A 21 16.48 -28.62 -35.30
N ALA A 22 15.48 -27.74 -35.43
CA ALA A 22 15.53 -26.42 -34.78
C ALA A 22 14.16 -25.95 -34.25
N SER A 23 13.72 -26.53 -33.15
CA SER A 23 12.74 -25.88 -32.28
C SER A 23 12.93 -26.29 -30.81
N VAL A 24 14.14 -26.06 -30.30
CA VAL A 24 14.36 -25.93 -28.86
C VAL A 24 14.03 -24.47 -28.51
N GLN A 25 12.82 -24.24 -28.02
CA GLN A 25 12.45 -22.96 -27.40
C GLN A 25 13.29 -22.81 -26.13
N ALA A 26 14.31 -21.95 -26.18
CA ALA A 26 15.06 -21.55 -24.99
C ALA A 26 14.09 -20.80 -24.06
N GLN A 27 13.83 -21.37 -22.87
CA GLN A 27 13.08 -20.67 -21.83
C GLN A 27 14.00 -19.58 -21.25
N PRO A 28 13.72 -18.28 -21.43
CA PRO A 28 14.56 -17.24 -20.88
C PRO A 28 14.41 -17.25 -19.35
N VAL A 29 15.43 -17.75 -18.66
CA VAL A 29 15.50 -17.66 -17.20
C VAL A 29 15.83 -16.20 -16.85
N TYR A 30 14.84 -15.46 -16.33
CA TYR A 30 14.99 -14.04 -16.05
C TYR A 30 15.80 -13.84 -14.76
N ARG A 31 16.92 -13.12 -14.89
CA ARG A 31 17.79 -12.73 -13.78
C ARG A 31 17.26 -11.45 -13.15
N ILE A 32 16.60 -11.55 -12.00
CA ILE A 32 16.11 -10.39 -11.26
C ILE A 32 17.18 -10.04 -10.21
N VAL A 33 17.75 -8.85 -10.32
CA VAL A 33 18.72 -8.32 -9.34
C VAL A 33 17.96 -7.39 -8.40
N GLY A 34 17.87 -7.77 -7.13
CA GLY A 34 17.28 -6.93 -6.11
C GLY A 34 18.22 -5.79 -5.69
N PRO A 35 17.70 -4.70 -5.09
CA PRO A 35 18.50 -3.56 -4.63
C PRO A 35 19.57 -3.93 -3.59
N ASP A 36 19.44 -5.10 -2.96
CA ASP A 36 20.42 -5.66 -2.00
C ASP A 36 21.52 -6.52 -2.68
N GLY A 37 21.63 -6.50 -4.01
CA GLY A 37 22.65 -7.20 -4.79
C GLY A 37 22.44 -8.72 -4.94
N LYS A 38 21.37 -9.28 -4.35
CA LYS A 38 21.02 -10.70 -4.52
C LYS A 38 20.35 -10.95 -5.87
N VAL A 39 20.80 -12.02 -6.53
CA VAL A 39 20.33 -12.44 -7.84
C VAL A 39 19.37 -13.60 -7.65
N THR A 40 18.10 -13.41 -8.02
CA THR A 40 17.10 -14.48 -8.02
C THR A 40 16.74 -14.80 -9.47
N PHE A 41 16.88 -16.06 -9.86
CA PHE A 41 16.51 -16.55 -11.19
C PHE A 41 15.06 -17.04 -11.14
N SER A 42 14.19 -16.47 -11.97
CA SER A 42 12.76 -16.81 -12.03
C SER A 42 12.35 -17.12 -13.46
N ASP A 43 11.58 -18.19 -13.63
CA ASP A 43 11.03 -18.67 -14.90
C ASP A 43 9.74 -17.91 -15.32
N ARG A 44 9.30 -16.94 -14.51
CA ARG A 44 8.11 -16.13 -14.80
C ARG A 44 8.51 -14.78 -15.39
N ALA A 45 8.04 -14.49 -16.61
CA ALA A 45 8.28 -13.22 -17.28
C ALA A 45 7.83 -12.02 -16.40
N PRO A 46 8.67 -11.00 -16.19
CA PRO A 46 8.27 -9.79 -15.50
C PRO A 46 7.24 -9.04 -16.36
N GLU A 47 6.06 -8.81 -15.81
CA GLU A 47 5.08 -7.90 -16.40
C GLU A 47 5.75 -6.54 -16.60
N VAL A 48 5.95 -6.17 -17.86
CA VAL A 48 6.39 -4.83 -18.27
C VAL A 48 5.40 -3.85 -17.66
N ALA A 49 5.87 -3.16 -16.61
CA ALA A 49 5.13 -2.12 -15.94
C ALA A 49 4.74 -1.04 -16.97
N GLN A 50 3.45 -0.96 -17.30
CA GLN A 50 2.91 0.24 -17.91
C GLN A 50 3.08 1.40 -16.90
N PRO A 51 3.67 2.54 -17.31
CA PRO A 51 3.73 3.72 -16.45
C PRO A 51 2.30 4.24 -16.25
N GLY A 52 1.72 3.96 -15.09
CA GLY A 52 0.35 4.36 -14.73
C GLY A 52 -0.42 3.32 -13.90
N ALA A 53 0.02 2.06 -13.89
CA ALA A 53 -0.51 1.08 -12.94
C ALA A 53 0.22 1.23 -11.61
N HIS A 54 -0.30 2.07 -10.73
CA HIS A 54 0.03 2.01 -9.31
C HIS A 54 -0.56 0.70 -8.75
N THR A 55 0.05 -0.44 -9.07
CA THR A 55 0.03 -1.56 -8.14
C THR A 55 0.78 -1.05 -6.94
N SER A 56 0.01 -0.52 -5.98
CA SER A 56 0.49 -0.39 -4.62
C SER A 56 0.97 -1.77 -4.24
N THR A 57 2.29 -1.96 -4.25
CA THR A 57 2.94 -3.04 -3.54
C THR A 57 2.60 -2.75 -2.09
N VAL A 58 1.42 -3.22 -1.66
CA VAL A 58 0.99 -3.16 -0.28
C VAL A 58 2.01 -4.00 0.45
N THR A 59 2.97 -3.31 1.07
CA THR A 59 3.81 -3.90 2.09
C THR A 59 2.85 -4.57 3.08
N PRO A 60 2.94 -5.89 3.32
CA PRO A 60 1.98 -6.58 4.16
C PRO A 60 2.30 -6.19 5.61
N THR A 61 1.78 -5.07 6.06
CA THR A 61 1.96 -4.59 7.43
C THR A 61 0.62 -4.07 7.91
N GLU A 62 -0.24 -5.04 8.28
CA GLU A 62 -1.36 -5.01 9.23
C GLU A 62 -2.53 -5.92 8.77
N SER A 63 -2.91 -5.91 7.48
CA SER A 63 -4.03 -6.77 7.01
C SER A 63 -3.64 -8.25 6.82
N ALA A 64 -2.35 -8.57 6.68
CA ALA A 64 -1.87 -9.94 6.46
C ALA A 64 -1.99 -10.82 7.71
N THR A 65 -1.93 -10.24 8.91
CA THR A 65 -2.02 -10.99 10.18
C THR A 65 -3.45 -11.41 10.47
N SER A 66 -4.43 -10.54 10.16
CA SER A 66 -5.86 -10.79 10.41
C SER A 66 -6.42 -11.89 9.49
N THR A 67 -5.86 -12.06 8.30
CA THR A 67 -6.30 -13.06 7.33
C THR A 67 -5.64 -14.42 7.49
N SER A 68 -4.44 -14.49 8.10
CA SER A 68 -3.68 -15.73 8.25
C SER A 68 -4.29 -16.71 9.28
N THR A 69 -5.10 -16.20 10.22
CA THR A 69 -5.79 -17.00 11.25
C THR A 69 -7.21 -17.43 10.84
N LEU A 70 -7.66 -17.05 9.64
CA LEU A 70 -8.99 -17.39 9.16
C LEU A 70 -9.07 -18.87 8.72
N PRO A 71 -10.23 -19.53 8.86
CA PRO A 71 -10.47 -20.83 8.25
C PRO A 71 -10.17 -20.81 6.75
N PHE A 72 -9.74 -21.95 6.21
CA PHE A 72 -9.25 -22.06 4.84
C PHE A 72 -10.25 -21.52 3.81
N ASP A 73 -11.51 -21.95 3.88
CA ASP A 73 -12.56 -21.54 2.93
C ASP A 73 -12.80 -20.02 2.96
N LEU A 74 -12.90 -19.46 4.16
CA LEU A 74 -13.16 -18.03 4.35
C LEU A 74 -11.95 -17.19 3.89
N ARG A 75 -10.72 -17.67 4.15
CA ARG A 75 -9.49 -17.05 3.66
C ARG A 75 -9.40 -17.07 2.13
N GLN A 76 -9.75 -18.18 1.50
CA GLN A 76 -9.73 -18.31 0.04
C GLN A 76 -10.71 -17.32 -0.62
N VAL A 77 -11.93 -17.23 -0.09
CA VAL A 77 -12.93 -16.26 -0.56
C VAL A 77 -12.46 -14.82 -0.34
N ALA A 78 -11.93 -14.51 0.85
CA ALA A 78 -11.42 -13.17 1.17
C ALA A 78 -10.24 -12.72 0.29
N GLN A 79 -9.40 -13.66 -0.15
CA GLN A 79 -8.32 -13.38 -1.09
C GLN A 79 -8.84 -13.16 -2.52
N ARG A 80 -9.87 -13.91 -2.94
CA ARG A 80 -10.42 -13.81 -4.29
C ARG A 80 -11.34 -12.60 -4.47
N PHE A 81 -12.14 -12.29 -3.46
CA PHE A 81 -13.16 -11.25 -3.48
C PHE A 81 -13.05 -10.35 -2.24
N PRO A 82 -11.95 -9.61 -2.05
CA PRO A 82 -11.73 -8.79 -0.87
C PRO A 82 -12.84 -7.74 -0.71
N VAL A 83 -13.31 -7.57 0.53
CA VAL A 83 -14.30 -6.54 0.87
C VAL A 83 -13.59 -5.30 1.41
N THR A 84 -13.89 -4.15 0.83
CA THR A 84 -13.47 -2.84 1.36
C THR A 84 -14.70 -1.98 1.58
N LEU A 85 -14.87 -1.46 2.80
CA LEU A 85 -15.90 -0.50 3.16
C LEU A 85 -15.31 0.90 3.17
N TYR A 86 -15.91 1.82 2.43
CA TYR A 86 -15.62 3.24 2.47
C TYR A 86 -16.73 3.92 3.26
N SER A 87 -16.34 4.64 4.30
CA SER A 87 -17.26 5.24 5.27
C SER A 87 -16.79 6.63 5.66
N GLY A 88 -17.67 7.44 6.24
CA GLY A 88 -17.32 8.76 6.76
C GLY A 88 -17.76 8.89 8.21
N ASP A 89 -17.25 9.91 8.88
CA ASP A 89 -17.69 10.28 10.21
C ASP A 89 -19.20 10.62 10.21
N LYS A 90 -19.89 10.24 11.29
CA LYS A 90 -21.33 10.50 11.48
C LYS A 90 -22.22 9.98 10.33
N CYS A 91 -21.91 8.79 9.82
CA CYS A 91 -22.65 8.14 8.75
C CYS A 91 -23.47 6.93 9.25
N ALA A 92 -24.75 7.16 9.58
CA ALA A 92 -25.66 6.09 10.02
C ALA A 92 -25.80 4.89 9.05
N PRO A 93 -25.90 5.07 7.71
CA PRO A 93 -25.92 3.92 6.80
C PRO A 93 -24.56 3.20 6.73
N CYS A 94 -23.45 3.88 7.00
CA CYS A 94 -22.13 3.24 7.12
C CYS A 94 -22.06 2.34 8.34
N ASP A 95 -22.66 2.74 9.47
CA ASP A 95 -22.74 1.91 10.67
C ASP A 95 -23.58 0.64 10.44
N SER A 96 -24.66 0.78 9.68
CA SER A 96 -25.51 -0.35 9.28
C SER A 96 -24.75 -1.35 8.39
N ALA A 97 -24.02 -0.85 7.40
CA ALA A 97 -23.12 -1.64 6.57
C ALA A 97 -22.04 -2.36 7.39
N ARG A 98 -21.37 -1.63 8.30
CA ARG A 98 -20.35 -2.20 9.19
C ARG A 98 -20.94 -3.30 10.07
N SER A 99 -22.13 -3.08 10.63
CA SER A 99 -22.83 -4.05 11.47
C SER A 99 -23.18 -5.33 10.72
N MET A 100 -23.70 -5.21 9.49
CA MET A 100 -24.03 -6.36 8.64
C MET A 100 -22.79 -7.23 8.36
N LEU A 101 -21.70 -6.59 7.90
CA LEU A 101 -20.45 -7.29 7.62
C LEU A 101 -19.88 -7.96 8.89
N SER A 102 -20.04 -7.33 10.05
CA SER A 102 -19.60 -7.88 11.35
C SER A 102 -20.43 -9.07 11.80
N THR A 103 -21.74 -8.94 11.75
CA THR A 103 -22.69 -9.99 12.17
C THR A 103 -22.54 -11.23 11.31
N ARG A 104 -22.35 -11.04 10.01
CA ARG A 104 -22.13 -12.13 9.06
C ARG A 104 -20.70 -12.71 9.13
N GLY A 105 -19.78 -12.07 9.85
CA GLY A 105 -18.41 -12.53 10.00
C GLY A 105 -17.57 -12.35 8.75
N ILE A 106 -17.82 -11.30 7.98
CA ILE A 106 -17.05 -10.98 6.78
C ILE A 106 -15.79 -10.20 7.19
N PRO A 107 -14.59 -10.66 6.79
CA PRO A 107 -13.37 -9.89 6.94
C PRO A 107 -13.35 -8.79 5.88
N PHE A 108 -13.14 -7.55 6.30
CA PHE A 108 -13.04 -6.41 5.40
C PHE A 108 -12.04 -5.38 5.92
N SER A 109 -11.54 -4.57 4.99
CA SER A 109 -10.78 -3.37 5.29
C SER A 109 -11.69 -2.16 5.28
N GLU A 110 -11.48 -1.22 6.18
CA GLU A 110 -12.29 -0.01 6.25
C GLU A 110 -11.44 1.22 5.91
N ARG A 111 -11.96 2.05 5.00
CA ARG A 111 -11.39 3.31 4.57
C ARG A 111 -12.31 4.45 5.00
N THR A 112 -11.77 5.43 5.70
CA THR A 112 -12.50 6.61 6.15
C THR A 112 -12.34 7.74 5.14
N VAL A 113 -13.42 8.47 4.92
CA VAL A 113 -13.53 9.60 3.99
C VAL A 113 -13.96 10.80 4.82
N ASN A 114 -12.96 11.48 5.38
CA ASN A 114 -13.17 12.55 6.35
C ASN A 114 -12.57 13.88 5.89
N THR A 115 -11.70 13.88 4.88
CA THR A 115 -11.12 15.08 4.30
C THR A 115 -11.56 15.30 2.84
N ASN A 116 -11.33 16.50 2.30
CA ASN A 116 -11.63 16.79 0.90
C ASN A 116 -10.76 15.93 -0.04
N GLU A 117 -9.52 15.66 0.34
CA GLU A 117 -8.61 14.79 -0.41
C GLU A 117 -9.15 13.36 -0.48
N ASP A 118 -9.77 12.87 0.61
CA ASP A 118 -10.46 11.58 0.60
C ASP A 118 -11.68 11.60 -0.31
N VAL A 119 -12.47 12.68 -0.29
CA VAL A 119 -13.66 12.83 -1.14
C VAL A 119 -13.28 12.80 -2.62
N GLU A 120 -12.21 13.51 -3.01
CA GLU A 120 -11.68 13.46 -4.37
C GLU A 120 -11.14 12.08 -4.74
N ALA A 121 -10.48 11.40 -3.80
CA ALA A 121 -10.02 10.03 -4.02
C ALA A 121 -11.20 9.07 -4.22
N LEU A 122 -12.26 9.19 -3.42
CA LEU A 122 -13.48 8.41 -3.59
C LEU A 122 -14.16 8.68 -4.94
N GLN A 123 -14.23 9.94 -5.36
CA GLN A 123 -14.76 10.34 -6.67
C GLN A 123 -13.97 9.72 -7.82
N ARG A 124 -12.65 9.66 -7.72
CA ARG A 124 -11.78 9.00 -8.72
C ARG A 124 -11.98 7.49 -8.75
N LEU A 125 -12.24 6.86 -7.60
CA LEU A 125 -12.42 5.41 -7.48
C LEU A 125 -13.80 4.93 -7.94
N SER A 126 -14.85 5.64 -7.55
CA SER A 126 -16.25 5.19 -7.69
C SER A 126 -17.07 6.00 -8.69
N GLY A 127 -16.55 7.12 -9.19
CA GLY A 127 -17.29 8.06 -10.02
C GLY A 127 -18.35 8.88 -9.27
N ASN A 128 -18.44 8.75 -7.94
CA ASN A 128 -19.31 9.53 -7.08
C ASN A 128 -18.69 9.75 -5.69
N THR A 129 -19.38 10.46 -4.80
CA THR A 129 -18.95 10.71 -3.41
C THR A 129 -19.95 10.17 -2.39
N ASN A 130 -20.84 9.27 -2.81
CA ASN A 130 -21.89 8.74 -1.94
C ASN A 130 -21.32 7.74 -0.93
N LEU A 131 -21.76 7.86 0.31
CA LEU A 131 -21.39 6.96 1.40
C LEU A 131 -22.64 6.24 1.95
N PRO A 132 -22.51 4.98 2.40
CA PRO A 132 -21.33 4.15 2.28
C PRO A 132 -21.09 3.71 0.84
N PHE A 133 -19.82 3.50 0.49
CA PHE A 133 -19.42 2.84 -0.75
C PHE A 133 -18.68 1.56 -0.38
N ALA A 134 -18.86 0.48 -1.12
CA ALA A 134 -18.18 -0.77 -0.86
C ALA A 134 -17.68 -1.43 -2.15
N THR A 135 -16.55 -2.12 -2.04
CA THR A 135 -16.05 -3.00 -3.10
C THR A 135 -16.04 -4.43 -2.62
N ILE A 136 -16.57 -5.36 -3.42
CA ILE A 136 -16.51 -6.80 -3.19
C ILE A 136 -15.78 -7.42 -4.38
N GLY A 137 -14.48 -7.65 -4.23
CA GLY A 137 -13.61 -7.95 -5.37
C GLY A 137 -13.66 -6.82 -6.40
N GLY A 138 -14.14 -7.12 -7.61
CA GLY A 138 -14.33 -6.13 -8.68
C GLY A 138 -15.71 -5.44 -8.70
N GLN A 139 -16.64 -5.87 -7.85
CA GLN A 139 -17.98 -5.26 -7.79
C GLN A 139 -17.97 -4.01 -6.91
N GLN A 140 -18.65 -2.97 -7.35
CA GLN A 140 -18.77 -1.69 -6.65
C GLN A 140 -20.22 -1.46 -6.25
N LEU A 141 -20.46 -1.11 -4.99
CA LEU A 141 -21.78 -0.87 -4.43
C LEU A 141 -21.83 0.55 -3.86
N SER A 142 -22.77 1.36 -4.33
CA SER A 142 -22.98 2.73 -3.85
C SER A 142 -24.24 2.77 -2.99
N GLY A 143 -24.10 3.27 -1.77
CA GLY A 143 -25.15 3.22 -0.75
C GLY A 143 -25.25 1.87 -0.06
N TYR A 144 -26.12 1.82 0.96
CA TYR A 144 -26.38 0.60 1.72
C TYR A 144 -27.78 0.06 1.42
N SER A 145 -27.82 -1.20 1.01
CA SER A 145 -29.03 -2.02 0.89
C SER A 145 -28.69 -3.40 1.42
N ALA A 146 -29.33 -3.80 2.53
CA ALA A 146 -29.04 -5.09 3.17
C ALA A 146 -29.26 -6.27 2.21
N THR A 147 -30.31 -6.21 1.39
CA THR A 147 -30.64 -7.26 0.42
C THR A 147 -29.59 -7.35 -0.69
N GLU A 148 -29.21 -6.21 -1.26
CA GLU A 148 -28.23 -6.15 -2.36
C GLU A 148 -26.86 -6.61 -1.87
N TRP A 149 -26.39 -6.08 -0.74
CA TRP A 149 -25.11 -6.46 -0.17
C TRP A 149 -25.07 -7.95 0.18
N ALA A 150 -26.19 -8.51 0.69
CA ALA A 150 -26.27 -9.94 0.97
C ALA A 150 -26.13 -10.78 -0.31
N GLN A 151 -26.80 -10.38 -1.39
CA GLN A 151 -26.75 -11.07 -2.68
C GLN A 151 -25.33 -11.06 -3.27
N TYR A 152 -24.64 -9.92 -3.23
CA TYR A 152 -23.26 -9.86 -3.74
C TYR A 152 -22.29 -10.67 -2.86
N LEU A 153 -22.44 -10.64 -1.54
CA LEU A 153 -21.64 -11.48 -0.64
C LEU A 153 -21.92 -12.97 -0.85
N ASP A 154 -23.19 -13.35 -1.05
CA ASP A 154 -23.60 -14.72 -1.37
C ASP A 154 -22.98 -15.18 -2.70
N ALA A 155 -23.07 -14.34 -3.74
CA ALA A 155 -22.53 -14.63 -5.06
C ALA A 155 -20.99 -14.73 -5.06
N ALA A 156 -20.32 -13.96 -4.19
CA ALA A 156 -18.89 -14.07 -3.97
C ALA A 156 -18.50 -15.33 -3.17
N GLY A 157 -19.46 -16.05 -2.59
CA GLY A 157 -19.23 -17.28 -1.83
C GLY A 157 -18.95 -17.08 -0.34
N TYR A 158 -19.21 -15.89 0.21
CA TYR A 158 -19.07 -15.69 1.65
C TYR A 158 -20.15 -16.44 2.44
N PRO A 159 -19.82 -17.04 3.61
CA PRO A 159 -20.82 -17.75 4.41
C PRO A 159 -21.89 -16.80 4.95
N LYS A 160 -23.13 -17.30 5.11
CA LYS A 160 -24.26 -16.52 5.66
C LYS A 160 -24.18 -16.34 7.18
N GLN A 161 -23.39 -17.18 7.83
CA GLN A 161 -23.14 -17.16 9.27
C GLN A 161 -21.65 -16.97 9.51
N SER A 162 -21.30 -16.30 10.61
CA SER A 162 -19.91 -16.07 10.98
C SER A 162 -19.19 -17.39 11.22
N GLN A 163 -18.08 -17.60 10.51
CA GLN A 163 -17.11 -18.66 10.77
C GLN A 163 -15.80 -18.09 11.34
N LEU A 164 -15.82 -16.84 11.80
CA LEU A 164 -14.65 -16.20 12.36
C LEU A 164 -14.29 -16.84 13.71
N PRO A 165 -12.99 -17.07 13.99
CA PRO A 165 -12.56 -17.58 15.27
C PRO A 165 -12.75 -16.52 16.38
N ALA A 166 -12.88 -16.96 17.63
CA ALA A 166 -13.16 -16.07 18.77
C ALA A 166 -12.08 -15.01 19.03
N ASN A 167 -10.83 -15.28 18.63
CA ASN A 167 -9.71 -14.35 18.73
C ASN A 167 -9.58 -13.42 17.52
N TYR A 168 -10.50 -13.48 16.54
CA TYR A 168 -10.46 -12.59 15.40
C TYR A 168 -10.55 -11.13 15.86
N ARG A 169 -9.68 -10.31 15.28
CA ARG A 169 -9.66 -8.86 15.45
C ARG A 169 -9.73 -8.23 14.07
N ARG A 170 -10.69 -7.35 13.89
CA ARG A 170 -10.78 -6.56 12.66
C ARG A 170 -9.68 -5.50 12.66
N ALA A 171 -9.14 -5.23 11.46
CA ALA A 171 -8.27 -4.09 11.25
C ALA A 171 -8.98 -2.79 11.62
N ALA A 172 -8.25 -1.85 12.22
CA ALA A 172 -8.79 -0.53 12.50
C ALA A 172 -9.11 0.21 11.18
N PRO A 173 -10.13 1.09 11.16
CA PRO A 173 -10.36 1.96 10.01
C PRO A 173 -9.12 2.83 9.73
N MET A 174 -8.76 2.94 8.46
CA MET A 174 -7.64 3.77 7.99
C MET A 174 -8.18 4.91 7.12
N PRO A 175 -7.52 6.08 7.04
CA PRO A 175 -7.91 7.10 6.07
C PRO A 175 -7.76 6.57 4.64
N LEU A 176 -8.63 7.03 3.74
CA LEU A 176 -8.58 6.64 2.34
C LEU A 176 -7.30 7.13 1.69
N VAL A 177 -6.94 8.39 1.92
CA VAL A 177 -5.64 8.94 1.56
C VAL A 177 -4.74 8.91 2.78
N ALA A 178 -3.62 8.18 2.67
CA ALA A 178 -2.60 8.23 3.71
C ALA A 178 -2.01 9.64 3.77
N VAL A 179 -2.36 10.39 4.81
CA VAL A 179 -1.61 11.59 5.15
C VAL A 179 -0.28 11.07 5.68
N THR A 180 0.75 10.99 4.83
CA THR A 180 2.12 10.88 5.31
C THR A 180 2.31 12.09 6.23
N PRO A 181 2.53 11.94 7.54
CA PRO A 181 3.01 13.07 8.30
C PRO A 181 4.33 13.41 7.64
N ALA A 182 4.37 14.54 6.92
CA ALA A 182 5.56 15.09 6.34
C ALA A 182 6.60 15.00 7.45
N GLN A 183 7.57 14.10 7.24
CA GLN A 183 8.70 13.93 8.12
C GLN A 183 9.20 15.33 8.35
N ALA A 184 8.92 15.82 9.57
CA ALA A 184 9.08 17.20 9.95
C ALA A 184 10.42 17.62 9.39
N ALA A 185 10.42 18.64 8.54
CA ALA A 185 11.61 19.19 7.95
C ALA A 185 12.70 19.12 8.99
N SER A 186 13.69 18.26 8.77
CA SER A 186 14.94 18.27 9.51
C SER A 186 15.52 19.64 9.23
N LYS A 187 15.09 20.63 10.02
CA LYS A 187 15.71 21.93 10.09
C LYS A 187 17.18 21.59 10.30
N PRO A 188 18.09 21.96 9.39
CA PRO A 188 19.50 21.78 9.65
C PRO A 188 19.75 22.43 10.99
N ALA A 189 20.20 21.63 11.96
CA ALA A 189 20.69 22.13 13.22
C ALA A 189 21.83 23.07 12.85
N ALA A 190 21.51 24.37 12.79
CA ALA A 190 22.48 25.42 12.67
C ALA A 190 23.49 25.16 13.78
N ALA A 191 24.75 25.00 13.37
CA ALA A 191 25.88 24.78 14.24
C ALA A 191 25.77 25.67 15.48
N ALA A 192 25.47 25.05 16.62
CA ALA A 192 25.68 25.69 17.91
C ALA A 192 27.19 25.68 18.16
N THR A 193 27.88 26.67 17.58
CA THR A 193 29.18 27.10 18.06
C THR A 193 29.02 27.38 19.55
N THR A 194 29.73 26.62 20.36
CA THR A 194 29.83 26.78 21.82
C THR A 194 30.39 28.17 22.13
N ALA A 195 29.52 29.18 22.20
CA ALA A 195 29.85 30.49 22.73
C ALA A 195 29.89 30.38 24.26
N ARG A 196 31.08 30.07 24.78
CA ARG A 196 31.43 30.08 26.20
C ARG A 196 30.95 31.39 26.85
N PRO A 197 30.28 31.35 28.02
CA PRO A 197 29.93 32.58 28.73
C PRO A 197 31.21 33.31 29.14
N ARG A 198 31.38 34.57 28.70
CA ARG A 198 32.36 35.48 29.30
C ARG A 198 31.97 35.68 30.77
N GLN A 199 32.75 35.09 31.66
CA GLN A 199 32.74 35.43 33.07
C GLN A 199 33.11 36.92 33.19
N ARG A 200 32.19 37.72 33.74
CA ARG A 200 32.44 39.09 34.16
C ARG A 200 33.31 39.05 35.42
N PRO A 201 34.42 39.80 35.53
CA PRO A 201 35.16 39.90 36.78
C PRO A 201 34.28 40.58 37.84
N PRO A 202 34.35 40.19 39.12
CA PRO A 202 33.66 40.91 40.17
C PRO A 202 34.26 42.31 40.36
N THR A 203 33.40 43.32 40.34
CA THR A 203 33.72 44.69 40.72
C THR A 203 34.13 44.72 42.19
N ALA A 204 35.33 45.22 42.48
CA ALA A 204 35.81 45.48 43.84
C ALA A 204 34.94 46.56 44.51
N ALA A 205 34.55 46.32 45.76
CA ALA A 205 33.91 47.32 46.61
C ALA A 205 34.93 48.39 47.04
N PRO A 206 34.59 49.69 47.03
CA PRO A 206 35.46 50.71 47.59
C PRO A 206 35.35 50.72 49.12
N SER A 207 36.47 50.43 49.78
CA SER A 207 36.66 50.77 51.20
C SER A 207 37.21 52.20 51.26
N GLY A 208 36.54 53.09 51.99
CA GLY A 208 37.01 54.46 52.25
C GLY A 208 38.39 54.48 52.93
N PRO A 209 39.08 55.63 52.93
CA PRO A 209 38.70 56.71 53.85
C PRO A 209 38.65 58.11 53.20
N THR A 210 37.70 58.93 53.68
CA THR A 210 37.53 60.35 53.36
C THR A 210 38.58 61.22 54.04
N PRO A 211 39.21 62.18 53.32
CA PRO A 211 39.73 63.41 53.92
C PRO A 211 38.68 64.53 53.84
N SER A 212 38.52 65.25 54.96
CA SER A 212 37.57 66.35 55.17
C SER A 212 37.79 67.54 54.22
N ASN A 213 36.69 68.04 53.61
CA ASN A 213 36.60 69.33 52.93
C ASN A 213 35.53 70.19 53.63
N PRO A 214 35.85 71.38 54.17
CA PRO A 214 34.97 72.11 55.08
C PRO A 214 33.79 72.89 54.44
N ALA A 215 33.52 72.78 53.14
CA ALA A 215 32.53 73.65 52.46
C ALA A 215 31.44 72.97 51.61
N GLY A 216 31.27 71.64 51.70
CA GLY A 216 29.98 70.98 51.38
C GLY A 216 29.39 71.13 49.96
N ILE A 217 30.19 71.07 48.89
CA ILE A 217 29.68 70.96 47.50
C ILE A 217 30.44 69.85 46.75
N GLN A 218 29.73 68.96 46.02
CA GLN A 218 30.30 67.99 45.07
C GLN A 218 29.55 68.05 43.73
N PHE A 219 30.27 67.92 42.62
CA PHE A 219 29.75 67.87 41.24
C PHE A 219 29.27 66.47 40.86
#